data_AF-M6A9N1-F1
#
_entry.id   AF-M6A9N1-F1
#
_cell.length_a   1.000
_cell.length_b   1.000
_cell.length_c   1.000
_cell.angle_alpha   90.00
_cell.angle_beta   90.00
_cell.angle_gamma   90.00
#
_symmetry.space_group_name_H-M   'P 1'
#
loop_
_entity.id
_entity.type
_entity.pdbx_description
1 polymer ?
#
loop_
_entity_poly.entity_id
_entity_poly.type
_entity_poly.pdbx_seq_one_letter_code
_entity_poly.pdbx_strand_id
1 'polypeptide(L)'
;MIVNSIIGSLLVYTILGLSVEAGAVYTFCTAIGEFFYHTNITTPRWIGYFFQRPEMHRIHHQYNRHKNNYGDIVWWDMIFGTYENPKTFDYSCGFDPEKEERLADMLFYEDVHKS
;
A
#
# COMPACT_ATOMS: atom_id res chain seq x y z
N MET A 1 -1.83 -3.98 -11.12
CA MET A 1 -1.21 -2.82 -11.79
C MET A 1 -2.17 -2.06 -12.71
N ILE A 2 -2.82 -2.68 -13.70
CA ILE A 2 -3.69 -1.96 -14.68
C ILE A 2 -4.78 -1.10 -14.02
N VAL A 3 -5.59 -1.69 -13.13
CA VAL A 3 -6.69 -0.97 -12.46
C VAL A 3 -6.18 0.21 -11.65
N ASN A 4 -5.10 0.01 -10.88
CA ASN A 4 -4.46 1.07 -10.11
C ASN A 4 -4.00 2.23 -11.01
N SER A 5 -3.38 1.93 -12.15
CA SER A 5 -2.93 2.95 -13.11
C SER A 5 -4.09 3.74 -13.72
N ILE A 6 -5.23 3.09 -13.99
CA ILE A 6 -6.43 3.77 -14.52
C ILE A 6 -6.99 4.73 -13.46
N ILE A 7 -7.21 4.22 -12.24
CA ILE A 7 -7.73 5.04 -11.13
C ILE A 7 -6.80 6.22 -10.88
N GLY A 8 -5.50 5.97 -10.72
CA GLY A 8 -4.50 7.02 -10.50
C GLY A 8 -4.48 8.06 -11.61
N SER A 9 -4.52 7.64 -12.87
CA SER A 9 -4.53 8.57 -14.02
C SER A 9 -5.77 9.44 -14.05
N LEU A 10 -6.95 8.87 -13.76
CA LEU A 10 -8.20 9.64 -13.68
C LEU A 10 -8.12 10.67 -12.56
N LEU A 11 -7.66 10.29 -11.37
CA LEU A 11 -7.51 11.21 -10.24
C LEU A 11 -6.54 12.36 -10.57
N VAL A 12 -5.35 12.02 -11.07
CA VAL A 12 -4.27 12.99 -11.32
C VAL A 12 -4.60 13.96 -12.45
N TYR A 13 -5.07 13.46 -13.59
CA TYR A 13 -5.28 14.31 -14.77
C TYR A 13 -6.66 14.96 -14.82
N THR A 14 -7.71 14.31 -14.31
CA THR A 14 -9.07 14.85 -14.41
C THR A 14 -9.50 15.60 -13.16
N ILE A 15 -9.27 15.06 -11.96
CA ILE A 15 -9.72 15.69 -10.71
C ILE A 15 -8.72 16.75 -10.26
N LEU A 16 -7.43 16.42 -10.22
CA LEU A 16 -6.39 17.34 -9.77
C LEU A 16 -5.88 18.26 -10.90
N GLY A 17 -6.14 17.91 -12.17
CA GLY A 17 -5.80 18.75 -13.33
C GLY A 17 -4.30 18.90 -13.58
N LEU A 18 -3.48 17.91 -13.21
CA LEU A 18 -2.03 17.97 -13.42
C LEU A 18 -1.70 18.01 -14.92
N SER A 19 -0.63 18.75 -15.27
CA SER A 19 -0.01 18.64 -16.60
C SER A 19 0.68 17.28 -16.77
N VAL A 20 1.05 16.92 -18.00
CA VAL A 20 1.79 15.68 -18.27
C VAL A 20 3.13 15.67 -17.53
N GLU A 21 3.83 16.80 -17.49
CA GLU A 21 5.11 16.95 -16.79
C GLU A 21 4.93 16.78 -15.28
N ALA A 22 3.89 17.39 -14.70
CA ALA A 22 3.56 17.22 -13.28
C ALA A 22 3.18 15.76 -12.97
N GLY A 23 2.42 15.11 -13.84
CA GLY A 23 2.08 13.68 -13.73
C GLY A 23 3.31 12.78 -13.80
N ALA A 24 4.30 13.12 -14.64
CA ALA A 24 5.57 12.41 -14.69
C ALA A 24 6.38 12.55 -13.40
N VAL A 25 6.46 13.76 -12.83
CA VAL A 25 7.11 14.00 -11.53
C VAL A 25 6.41 13.24 -10.41
N TYR A 26 5.08 13.30 -10.35
CA TYR A 26 4.27 12.53 -9.41
C TYR A 26 4.58 11.03 -9.50
N THR A 27 4.51 10.46 -10.70
CA THR A 27 4.74 9.04 -10.94
C THR A 27 6.16 8.62 -10.55
N PHE A 28 7.15 9.47 -10.85
CA PHE A 28 8.54 9.21 -10.47
C PHE A 28 8.71 9.19 -8.94
N CYS A 29 8.11 10.14 -8.23
CA CYS A 29 8.17 10.20 -6.77
C CYS A 29 7.47 9.00 -6.11
N THR A 30 6.28 8.61 -6.57
CA THR A 30 5.56 7.45 -6.04
C THR A 30 6.31 6.15 -6.34
N ALA A 31 6.88 6.00 -7.54
CA ALA A 31 7.67 4.83 -7.90
C ALA A 31 8.87 4.65 -6.97
N ILE A 32 9.59 5.73 -6.62
CA ILE A 32 10.71 5.64 -5.66
C ILE A 32 10.23 5.13 -4.30
N GLY A 33 9.09 5.63 -3.82
CA GLY A 33 8.46 5.16 -2.59
C GLY A 33 8.11 3.67 -2.66
N GLU A 34 7.36 3.27 -3.69
CA GLU A 34 6.98 1.89 -3.98
C GLU A 34 8.20 0.97 -3.99
N PHE A 35 9.26 1.33 -4.72
CA PHE A 35 10.48 0.53 -4.73
C PHE A 35 11.14 0.45 -3.36
N PHE A 36 11.21 1.57 -2.61
CA PHE A 36 11.86 1.61 -1.31
C PHE A 36 11.22 0.65 -0.30
N TYR A 37 9.89 0.72 -0.11
CA TYR A 37 9.22 -0.13 0.88
C TYR A 37 8.97 -1.57 0.40
N HIS A 38 9.20 -1.88 -0.87
CA HIS A 38 9.26 -3.26 -1.37
C HIS A 38 10.67 -3.88 -1.34
N THR A 39 11.69 -3.15 -0.88
CA THR A 39 13.02 -3.73 -0.70
C THR A 39 13.05 -4.74 0.47
N ASN A 40 13.99 -5.69 0.42
CA ASN A 40 14.21 -6.65 1.51
C ASN A 40 15.40 -6.23 2.40
N ILE A 41 15.36 -5.01 2.92
CA ILE A 41 16.39 -4.47 3.82
C ILE A 41 15.79 -4.10 5.18
N THR A 42 16.60 -4.16 6.23
CA THR A 42 16.24 -3.61 7.54
C THR A 42 16.47 -2.11 7.54
N THR A 43 15.50 -1.35 8.03
CA THR A 43 15.56 0.13 8.01
C THR A 43 15.48 0.75 9.40
N PRO A 44 16.10 1.94 9.62
CA PRO A 44 15.95 2.68 10.87
C PRO A 44 14.48 3.04 11.18
N ARG A 45 14.03 2.74 12.41
CA ARG A 45 12.63 2.90 12.81
C ARG A 45 12.09 4.33 12.72
N TRP A 46 12.96 5.34 12.83
CA TRP A 46 12.57 6.75 12.76
C TRP A 46 12.05 7.16 11.37
N ILE A 47 12.45 6.46 10.30
CA ILE A 47 11.95 6.70 8.94
C ILE A 47 10.43 6.51 8.92
N GLY A 48 9.94 5.54 9.68
CA GLY A 48 8.53 5.18 9.79
C GLY A 48 7.61 6.26 10.37
N TYR A 49 8.13 7.43 10.79
CA TYR A 49 7.30 8.58 11.16
C TYR A 49 6.99 9.52 9.98
N PHE A 50 7.64 9.30 8.83
CA PHE A 50 7.51 10.14 7.64
C PHE A 50 7.16 9.30 6.40
N PHE A 51 7.82 8.16 6.22
CA PHE A 51 7.68 7.29 5.07
C PHE A 51 7.45 5.84 5.49
N GLN A 52 6.69 5.11 4.67
CA GLN A 52 6.50 3.68 4.88
C GLN A 52 7.84 2.93 4.73
N ARG A 53 8.15 2.05 5.68
CA ARG A 53 9.34 1.19 5.70
C ARG A 53 9.02 -0.20 5.13
N PRO A 54 10.01 -0.99 4.69
CA PRO A 54 9.81 -2.41 4.35
C PRO A 54 9.09 -3.23 5.42
N GLU A 55 9.45 -3.04 6.69
CA GLU A 55 8.84 -3.75 7.82
C GLU A 55 7.38 -3.33 8.06
N MET A 56 7.03 -2.08 7.71
CA MET A 56 5.67 -1.56 7.78
C MET A 56 4.82 -2.08 6.62
N HIS A 57 5.37 -2.01 5.40
CA HIS A 57 4.67 -2.45 4.20
C HIS A 57 4.37 -3.96 4.22
N ARG A 58 5.25 -4.77 4.82
CA ARG A 58 4.99 -6.19 5.04
C ARG A 58 3.78 -6.47 5.93
N ILE A 59 3.36 -5.53 6.79
CA ILE A 59 2.11 -5.66 7.56
C ILE A 59 0.90 -5.65 6.64
N HIS A 60 0.90 -4.78 5.63
CA HIS A 60 -0.14 -4.77 4.59
C HIS A 60 -0.21 -6.11 3.84
N HIS A 61 0.94 -6.75 3.62
CA HIS A 61 1.04 -8.06 2.97
C HIS A 61 0.94 -9.26 3.92
N GLN A 62 0.77 -9.03 5.22
CA GLN A 62 0.84 -10.11 6.20
C GLN A 62 -0.31 -11.10 5.98
N TYR A 63 0.02 -12.39 5.99
CA TYR A 63 -0.95 -13.45 5.77
C TYR A 63 -2.08 -13.38 6.81
N ASN A 64 -3.32 -13.49 6.34
CA ASN A 64 -4.54 -13.42 7.15
C ASN A 64 -4.65 -12.12 7.99
N ARG A 65 -3.99 -11.05 7.53
CA ARG A 65 -4.04 -9.71 8.13
C ARG A 65 -4.28 -8.70 7.02
N HIS A 66 -5.55 -8.35 6.83
CA HIS A 66 -5.99 -7.48 5.74
C HIS A 66 -6.23 -6.05 6.22
N LYS A 67 -5.33 -5.54 7.08
CA LYS A 67 -5.43 -4.19 7.63
C LYS A 67 -4.07 -3.60 7.99
N ASN A 68 -4.06 -2.28 8.11
CA ASN A 68 -2.92 -1.42 8.48
C ASN A 68 -1.97 -1.08 7.32
N ASN A 69 -1.30 0.08 7.47
CA ASN A 69 -0.21 0.56 6.61
C ASN A 69 -0.58 0.65 5.12
N TYR A 70 -1.66 1.35 4.80
CA TYR A 70 -2.15 1.49 3.42
C TYR A 70 -1.43 2.56 2.60
N GLY A 71 -0.84 3.56 3.24
CA GLY A 71 -0.30 4.74 2.56
C GLY A 71 1.23 4.78 2.51
N ASP A 72 1.77 5.30 1.40
CA ASP A 72 3.19 5.66 1.25
C ASP A 72 3.60 6.72 2.29
N ILE A 73 2.72 7.72 2.47
CA ILE A 73 2.81 8.77 3.48
C ILE A 73 2.04 8.31 4.72
N VAL A 74 2.79 7.99 5.77
CA VAL A 74 2.29 7.31 6.98
C VAL A 74 1.32 8.14 7.81
N TRP A 75 1.24 9.45 7.56
CA TRP A 75 0.34 10.34 8.31
C TRP A 75 -1.13 10.02 8.06
N TRP A 76 -1.49 9.54 6.86
CA TRP A 76 -2.84 9.05 6.61
C TRP A 76 -3.17 7.87 7.52
N ASP A 77 -2.26 6.90 7.61
CA ASP A 77 -2.43 5.77 8.51
C ASP A 77 -2.49 6.21 9.99
N MET A 78 -1.76 7.25 10.39
CA MET A 78 -1.83 7.78 11.76
C MET A 78 -3.19 8.43 12.03
N ILE A 79 -3.70 9.23 11.10
CA ILE A 79 -4.99 9.93 11.23
C ILE A 79 -6.15 8.94 11.28
N PHE A 80 -6.11 7.89 10.47
CA PHE A 80 -7.18 6.89 10.37
C PHE A 80 -7.00 5.68 11.28
N GLY A 81 -5.97 5.66 12.14
CA GLY A 81 -5.77 4.61 13.14
C GLY A 81 -5.28 3.27 12.56
N THR A 82 -4.66 3.30 11.38
CA THR A 82 -4.15 2.13 10.65
C THR A 82 -2.62 2.08 10.65
N TYR A 83 -1.96 2.94 11.42
CA TYR A 83 -0.51 3.01 11.55
C TYR A 83 0.07 1.91 12.43
N GLU A 84 1.04 1.16 11.90
CA GLU A 84 1.91 0.28 12.68
C GLU A 84 3.37 0.40 12.21
N ASN A 85 4.30 0.54 13.15
CA ASN A 85 5.72 0.73 12.87
C ASN A 85 6.56 -0.20 13.76
N PRO A 86 6.66 -1.48 13.40
CA PRO A 86 7.33 -2.48 14.21
C PRO A 86 8.86 -2.33 14.11
N LYS A 87 9.58 -2.89 15.08
CA LYS A 87 11.05 -2.91 15.04
C LYS A 87 11.56 -3.89 13.98
N THR A 88 10.91 -5.05 13.89
CA THR A 88 11.15 -6.15 12.96
C THR A 88 9.81 -6.66 12.42
N PHE A 89 9.83 -7.41 11.33
CA PHE A 89 8.66 -8.18 10.89
C PHE A 89 9.03 -9.66 10.88
N ASP A 90 8.32 -10.46 11.67
CA ASP A 90 8.65 -11.87 11.87
C ASP A 90 7.46 -12.79 11.50
N TYR A 91 6.57 -12.30 10.62
CA TYR A 91 5.40 -13.00 10.12
C TYR A 91 5.60 -13.49 8.68
N SER A 92 4.66 -14.28 8.16
CA SER A 92 4.58 -14.63 6.74
C SER A 92 3.74 -13.59 5.98
N CYS A 93 4.08 -13.40 4.71
CA CYS A 93 3.27 -12.64 3.75
C CYS A 93 2.53 -13.60 2.82
N GLY A 94 1.39 -13.16 2.30
CA GLY A 94 0.67 -13.88 1.25
C GLY A 94 -0.85 -13.80 1.35
N PHE A 95 -1.51 -14.43 0.39
CA PHE A 95 -2.95 -14.59 0.31
C PHE A 95 -3.25 -16.02 -0.17
N ASP A 96 -4.41 -16.57 0.18
CA ASP A 96 -4.82 -17.91 -0.27
C ASP A 96 -5.18 -17.84 -1.78
N PRO A 97 -4.51 -18.59 -2.68
CA PRO A 97 -4.71 -18.47 -4.13
C PRO A 97 -6.17 -18.60 -4.56
N GLU A 98 -6.90 -19.56 -3.97
CA GLU A 98 -8.32 -19.80 -4.26
C GLU A 98 -9.23 -18.65 -3.82
N LYS A 99 -8.82 -17.84 -2.85
CA LYS A 99 -9.58 -16.69 -2.37
C LYS A 99 -9.20 -15.42 -3.12
N GLU A 100 -7.95 -15.30 -3.58
CA GLU A 100 -7.46 -14.12 -4.31
C GLU A 100 -8.28 -13.87 -5.58
N GLU A 101 -8.74 -14.94 -6.22
CA GLU A 101 -9.55 -14.88 -7.45
C GLU A 101 -11.01 -14.44 -7.20
N ARG A 102 -11.48 -14.39 -5.95
CA ARG A 102 -12.85 -14.00 -5.58
C ARG A 102 -13.06 -12.48 -5.55
N LEU A 103 -12.63 -11.81 -6.62
CA LEU A 103 -12.66 -10.35 -6.76
C LEU A 103 -14.07 -9.77 -6.68
N ALA A 104 -15.08 -10.45 -7.25
CA ALA A 104 -16.46 -9.97 -7.21
C ALA A 104 -16.97 -9.87 -5.77
N ASP A 105 -16.78 -10.93 -4.99
CA ASP A 105 -17.20 -11.00 -3.58
C ASP A 105 -16.50 -9.90 -2.75
N MET A 106 -15.19 -9.73 -2.95
CA MET A 106 -14.42 -8.65 -2.33
C MET A 106 -14.93 -7.24 -2.72
N LEU A 107 -15.32 -7.03 -3.98
CA LEU A 107 -15.91 -5.76 -4.45
C LEU A 107 -17.31 -5.49 -3.87
N PHE A 108 -18.03 -6.54 -3.48
CA PHE A 108 -19.28 -6.43 -2.71
C PHE A 108 -19.06 -6.40 -1.20
N TYR A 109 -17.81 -6.22 -0.75
CA TYR A 109 -17.40 -6.17 0.66
C TYR A 109 -17.65 -7.47 1.44
N GLU A 110 -17.70 -8.62 0.75
CA GLU A 110 -17.73 -9.91 1.42
C GLU A 110 -16.34 -10.30 1.93
N ASP A 111 -16.30 -10.83 3.15
CA ASP A 111 -15.08 -11.37 3.76
C ASP A 111 -14.86 -12.81 3.29
N VAL A 112 -14.03 -12.97 2.25
CA VAL A 112 -13.72 -14.27 1.62
C VAL A 112 -12.97 -15.23 2.55
N HIS A 113 -12.52 -14.79 3.73
CA HIS A 113 -11.94 -15.67 4.74
C HIS A 113 -12.99 -16.30 5.68
N LYS A 114 -14.23 -15.80 5.69
CA LYS A 114 -15.33 -16.30 6.51
C LYS A 114 -16.35 -17.16 5.75
N SER A 115 -16.38 -17.04 4.42
CA SER A 115 -17.29 -17.75 3.51
C SER A 115 -16.74 -19.10 3.06
#